data_AF-A0A1Q2YYP9-F1
#
_entry.id   AF-A0A1Q2YYP9-F1
#
_cell.length_a   1.000
_cell.length_b   1.000
_cell.length_c   1.000
_cell.angle_alpha   90.00
_cell.angle_beta   90.00
_cell.angle_gamma   90.00
#
_symmetry.space_group_name_H-M   'P 1'
#
loop_
_entity.id
_entity.type
_entity.pdbx_description
1 polymer ?
#
loop_
_entity_poly.entity_id
_entity_poly.type
_entity_poly.pdbx_seq_one_letter_code
_entity_poly.pdbx_strand_id
1 'polypeptide(L)'
;MIKRQARQAICASKLLTHDPAVLGAALLGLAPRAYQDRAYLLGGVRLLPLGRMPRGKEDIYPDLLRAWGAPRMIHHRPEAA
;
A
#
# COMPACT_ATOMS: atom_id res chain seq x y z
N MET A 1 -18.91 11.15 4.29
CA MET A 1 -18.01 11.41 3.14
C MET A 1 -16.88 12.41 3.45
N ILE A 2 -17.09 13.42 4.30
CA ILE A 2 -16.16 14.55 4.56
C ILE A 2 -14.77 14.14 5.11
N LYS A 3 -14.67 13.11 5.97
CA LYS A 3 -13.39 12.74 6.63
C LYS A 3 -12.27 12.29 5.67
N ARG A 4 -12.61 11.62 4.56
CA ARG A 4 -11.60 11.15 3.59
C ARG A 4 -10.99 12.32 2.83
N GLN A 5 -11.84 13.19 2.30
CA GLN A 5 -11.41 14.39 1.56
C GLN A 5 -10.59 15.33 2.45
N ALA A 6 -11.01 15.54 3.69
CA ALA A 6 -10.24 16.33 4.66
C ALA A 6 -8.84 15.76 4.90
N ARG A 7 -8.69 14.43 5.07
CA ARG A 7 -7.37 13.80 5.22
C ARG A 7 -6.53 13.84 3.95
N GLN A 8 -7.15 13.70 2.77
CA GLN A 8 -6.45 13.83 1.49
C GLN A 8 -5.90 15.24 1.31
N ALA A 9 -6.66 16.28 1.66
CA ALA A 9 -6.20 17.66 1.60
C ALA A 9 -5.00 17.92 2.51
N ILE A 10 -5.01 17.36 3.74
CA ILE A 10 -3.87 17.44 4.67
C ILE A 10 -2.63 16.72 4.12
N CYS A 11 -2.80 15.57 3.46
CA CYS A 11 -1.68 14.88 2.82
C CYS A 11 -1.11 15.69 1.66
N ALA A 12 -1.97 16.24 0.80
CA ALA A 12 -1.55 17.07 -0.32
C ALA A 12 -0.83 18.35 0.14
N SER A 13 -1.25 18.98 1.25
CA SER A 13 -0.55 20.17 1.76
C SER A 13 0.82 19.86 2.38
N LYS A 14 0.99 18.69 3.00
CA LYS A 14 2.26 18.29 3.64
C LYS A 14 3.25 17.61 2.70
N LEU A 15 2.75 16.76 1.81
CA LEU A 15 3.55 15.88 0.96
C LEU A 15 3.45 16.21 -0.53
N LEU A 16 2.73 17.29 -0.89
CA LEU A 16 2.45 17.72 -2.27
C LEU A 16 1.64 16.72 -3.11
N THR A 17 1.31 15.56 -2.54
CA THR A 17 0.49 14.54 -3.19
C THR A 17 -0.33 13.76 -2.15
N HIS A 18 -1.44 13.18 -2.63
CA HIS A 18 -2.23 12.20 -1.90
C HIS A 18 -2.32 10.86 -2.66
N ASP A 19 -1.65 10.78 -3.81
CA ASP A 19 -1.53 9.57 -4.61
C ASP A 19 -0.37 8.72 -4.06
N PRO A 20 -0.65 7.50 -3.56
CA PRO A 20 0.37 6.63 -3.00
C PRO A 20 1.42 6.16 -4.03
N ALA A 21 1.08 6.08 -5.32
CA ALA A 21 2.04 5.68 -6.35
C ALA A 21 3.07 6.79 -6.60
N VAL A 22 2.61 8.04 -6.70
CA VAL A 22 3.48 9.22 -6.81
C VAL A 22 4.36 9.34 -5.57
N LEU A 23 3.79 9.17 -4.37
CA LEU A 23 4.56 9.19 -3.12
C LEU A 23 5.61 8.07 -3.08
N GLY A 24 5.26 6.86 -3.50
CA GLY A 24 6.18 5.73 -3.58
C GLY A 24 7.34 5.99 -4.53
N ALA A 25 7.06 6.53 -5.72
CA ALA A 25 8.09 6.92 -6.69
C ALA A 25 9.03 8.00 -6.12
N ALA A 26 8.47 9.02 -5.44
CA ALA A 26 9.27 10.05 -4.79
C ALA A 26 10.20 9.48 -3.71
N LEU A 27 9.69 8.54 -2.88
CA LEU A 27 10.49 7.87 -1.86
C LEU A 27 11.62 7.02 -2.46
N LEU A 28 11.37 6.35 -3.59
CA LEU A 28 12.40 5.59 -4.31
C LEU A 28 13.50 6.48 -4.91
N GLY A 29 13.17 7.73 -5.24
CA GLY A 29 14.13 8.72 -5.73
C GLY A 29 14.97 9.39 -4.64
N LEU A 30 14.69 9.15 -3.35
CA LEU A 30 15.46 9.73 -2.25
C LEU A 30 16.85 9.10 -2.15
N ALA A 31 17.84 9.92 -1.76
CA ALA A 31 19.14 9.41 -1.34
C ALA A 31 18.97 8.46 -0.14
N PRO A 32 19.81 7.42 0.00
CA PRO A 32 19.66 6.41 1.07
C PRO A 32 19.55 6.99 2.48
N ARG A 33 20.34 8.04 2.76
CA ARG A 33 20.31 8.75 4.05
C ARG A 33 18.95 9.40 4.32
N ALA A 34 18.35 10.05 3.33
CA ALA A 34 17.03 10.67 3.48
C ALA A 34 15.90 9.61 3.60
N TYR A 35 16.07 8.46 2.95
CA TYR A 35 15.11 7.34 3.07
C TYR A 35 15.11 6.68 4.46
N GLN A 36 16.21 6.76 5.20
CA GLN A 36 16.26 6.27 6.60
C GLN A 36 15.26 7.01 7.48
N ASP A 37 15.07 8.31 7.24
CA ASP A 37 14.13 9.16 7.97
C ASP A 37 12.67 9.04 7.50
N ARG A 38 12.35 8.09 6.60
CA ARG A 38 11.00 7.92 6.04
C ARG A 38 9.89 7.79 7.10
N ALA A 39 10.19 7.21 8.26
CA ALA A 39 9.21 7.07 9.33
C ALA A 39 8.79 8.42 9.90
N TYR A 40 9.73 9.36 10.00
CA TYR A 40 9.46 10.72 10.39
C TYR A 40 8.72 11.48 9.27
N LEU A 41 9.18 11.35 8.02
CA LEU A 41 8.55 11.99 6.85
C LEU A 41 7.09 11.56 6.65
N LEU A 42 6.79 10.28 6.87
CA LEU A 42 5.45 9.70 6.73
C LEU A 42 4.66 9.69 8.05
N GLY A 43 5.17 10.36 9.08
CA GLY A 43 4.54 10.42 10.40
C GLY A 43 3.09 10.91 10.31
N GLY A 44 2.16 10.11 10.85
CA GLY A 44 0.73 10.43 10.84
C GLY A 44 0.00 10.20 9.50
N VAL A 45 0.70 9.72 8.47
CA VAL A 45 0.11 9.32 7.20
C VAL A 45 -0.31 7.86 7.25
N ARG A 46 -1.42 7.53 6.60
CA ARG A 46 -1.95 6.17 6.49
C ARG A 46 -2.41 5.93 5.06
N LEU A 47 -2.10 4.75 4.54
CA LEU A 47 -2.68 4.26 3.29
C LEU A 47 -4.09 3.77 3.57
N LEU A 48 -5.06 4.33 2.85
CA LEU A 48 -6.44 3.89 2.90
C LEU A 48 -6.68 2.92 1.73
N PRO A 49 -6.85 1.61 1.98
CA PRO A 49 -7.23 0.69 0.91
C PRO A 49 -8.63 1.05 0.40
N LEU A 50 -8.75 1.30 -0.90
CA LEU A 50 -10.03 1.68 -1.54
C LEU A 50 -10.80 0.46 -2.06
N GLY A 51 -10.35 -0.74 -1.75
CA GLY A 51 -10.91 -1.98 -2.31
C GLY A 51 -10.60 -2.17 -3.80
N ARG A 52 -9.60 -1.46 -4.31
CA ARG A 52 -9.16 -1.49 -5.71
C ARG A 52 -7.64 -1.41 -5.76
N MET A 53 -7.04 -2.17 -6.66
CA MET A 53 -5.60 -2.25 -6.89
C MET A 53 -5.37 -2.41 -8.40
N PRO A 54 -5.31 -1.30 -9.15
CA PRO A 54 -5.10 -1.36 -10.59
C PRO A 54 -3.68 -1.83 -10.92
N ARG A 55 -3.57 -2.79 -11.84
CA ARG A 55 -2.32 -3.22 -12.48
C ARG A 55 -2.53 -3.18 -14.00
N GLY A 56 -2.05 -2.10 -14.63
CA GLY A 56 -2.36 -1.83 -16.04
C GLY A 56 -3.84 -1.48 -16.21
N LYS A 57 -4.57 -2.28 -17.00
CA LYS A 57 -6.01 -2.09 -17.27
C LYS A 57 -6.92 -2.90 -16.33
N GLU A 58 -6.36 -3.72 -15.46
CA GLU A 58 -7.10 -4.67 -14.62
C GLU A 58 -7.06 -4.26 -13.15
N ASP A 59 -8.16 -4.47 -12.42
CA ASP A 59 -8.18 -4.38 -10.97
C ASP A 59 -7.91 -5.77 -10.37
N ILE A 60 -6.71 -5.95 -9.79
CA ILE A 60 -6.28 -7.25 -9.24
C ILE A 60 -6.74 -7.46 -7.79
N TYR A 61 -7.35 -6.45 -7.15
CA TYR A 61 -7.74 -6.54 -5.75
C TYR A 61 -8.72 -7.70 -5.45
N PRO A 62 -9.73 -7.99 -6.29
CA PRO A 62 -10.63 -9.12 -6.07
C PRO A 62 -9.91 -10.47 -6.08
N ASP A 63 -8.98 -10.68 -7.01
CA ASP A 63 -8.23 -11.94 -7.12
C ASP A 63 -7.27 -12.13 -5.96
N LEU A 64 -6.67 -11.03 -5.49
CA LEU A 64 -5.81 -11.03 -4.32
C LEU A 64 -6.59 -11.39 -3.04
N LEU A 65 -7.82 -10.87 -2.88
CA LEU A 65 -8.71 -11.27 -1.79
C LEU A 65 -9.12 -12.73 -1.87
N ARG A 66 -9.43 -13.24 -3.07
CA ARG A 66 -9.76 -14.66 -3.28
C ARG A 66 -8.58 -15.56 -2.92
N ALA A 67 -7.37 -15.19 -3.33
CA ALA A 67 -6.16 -15.94 -3.01
C ALA A 67 -5.86 -15.95 -1.49
N TRP A 68 -6.11 -14.84 -0.79
CA TRP A 68 -5.97 -14.78 0.68
C TRP A 68 -7.05 -15.58 1.42
N GLY A 69 -8.29 -15.57 0.92
CA GLY A 69 -9.38 -16.35 1.50
C GLY A 69 -9.33 -17.83 1.17
N ALA A 70 -8.46 -18.25 0.24
CA ALA A 70 -8.32 -19.64 -0.13
C ALA A 70 -7.80 -20.46 1.07
N PRO A 71 -8.43 -21.60 1.40
CA PRO A 71 -7.91 -22.48 2.44
C PRO A 71 -6.48 -22.86 2.08
N ARG A 72 -5.54 -22.61 3.00
CA ARG A 72 -4.18 -23.11 2.86
C ARG A 72 -4.29 -24.63 2.81
N MET A 73 -4.09 -25.23 1.63
CA MET A 73 -3.82 -26.65 1.55
C MET A 73 -2.49 -26.88 2.25
N ILE A 74 -2.55 -27.30 3.50
CA ILE A 74 -1.38 -27.81 4.21
C ILE A 74 -1.06 -29.12 3.51
N HIS A 75 -0.07 -29.10 2.61
CA HIS A 75 0.50 -30.32 2.10
C HIS A 75 1.12 -31.04 3.29
N HIS A 76 0.41 -32.03 3.83
CA HIS A 76 0.97 -32.96 4.79
C HIS A 76 2.09 -33.68 4.05
N ARG A 77 3.34 -33.30 4.31
CA ARG A 77 4.50 -34.07 3.87
C ARG A 77 4.35 -35.42 4.58
N PRO A 78 4.20 -36.56 3.86
CA PRO A 78 4.28 -37.84 4.53
C PRO A 78 5.70 -37.95 5.07
N GLU A 79 5.84 -38.19 6.37
CA GLU A 79 7.13 -38.62 6.90
C GLU A 79 7.47 -39.95 6.22
N ALA A 80 8.62 -39.96 5.55
CA ALA A 80 9.17 -41.16 4.95
C ALA A 80 9.51 -42.12 6.10
N ALA A 81 8.81 -43.26 6.12
CA ALA A 81 9.15 -44.42 6.94
C ALA A 81 10.38 -45.14 6.37
#